data_AF-A0A699UUI3-F1
#
_entry.id   AF-A0A699UUI3-F1
#
_cell.length_a   1.000
_cell.length_b   1.000
_cell.length_c   1.000
_cell.angle_alpha   90.00
_cell.angle_beta   90.00
_cell.angle_gamma   90.00
#
_symmetry.space_group_name_H-M   'P 1'
#
loop_
_entity.id
_entity.type
_entity.pdbx_description
1 polymer ?
#
loop_
_entity_poly.entity_id
_entity_poly.type
_entity_poly.pdbx_seq_one_letter_code
_entity_poly.pdbx_strand_id
1 'polypeptide(L)'
;MEAIEKRYGGNKESKKVHRTLLKQHYENCTASNSKTLDQTFDRLQKLISQMEIQGEVIEQEDMNLKLLRSLLSKWMTYALI
;
A
#
# COMPACT_ATOMS: atom_id res chain seq x y z
N MET A 1 19.04 10.96 24.14
CA MET A 1 18.27 9.93 23.39
C MET A 1 16.80 9.96 23.78
N GLU A 2 16.49 9.90 25.07
CA GLU A 2 15.13 9.89 25.63
C GLU A 2 14.22 11.06 25.19
N ALA A 3 14.75 12.28 25.10
CA ALA A 3 13.99 13.45 24.64
C ALA A 3 13.62 13.40 23.14
N ILE A 4 14.42 12.71 22.33
CA ILE A 4 14.16 12.52 20.89
C ILE A 4 13.10 11.43 20.72
N GLU A 5 13.18 10.32 21.45
CA GLU A 5 12.11 9.30 21.50
C GLU A 5 10.79 9.88 22.00
N LYS A 6 10.80 10.75 23.01
CA LYS A 6 9.59 11.38 23.53
C LYS A 6 8.94 12.35 22.53
N ARG A 7 9.75 13.02 21.69
CA ARG A 7 9.25 13.94 20.64
C ARG A 7 8.93 13.24 19.31
N TYR A 8 9.67 12.21 18.94
CA TYR A 8 9.67 11.61 17.60
C TYR A 8 9.44 10.09 17.58
N GLY A 9 9.46 9.39 18.71
CA GLY A 9 9.30 7.93 18.81
C GLY A 9 7.91 7.41 18.45
N GLY A 10 6.94 8.31 18.20
CA GLY A 10 5.56 8.00 17.88
C GLY A 10 4.87 7.35 19.09
N ASN A 11 3.87 8.03 19.65
CA ASN A 11 3.08 7.40 20.71
C ASN A 11 2.31 6.18 20.14
N LYS A 12 1.82 5.29 21.02
CA LYS A 12 1.08 4.08 20.61
C LYS A 12 -0.10 4.38 19.67
N GLU A 13 -0.73 5.53 19.86
CA GLU A 13 -1.87 6.00 19.08
C GLU A 13 -1.47 6.47 17.68
N SER A 14 -0.36 7.21 17.54
CA SER A 14 0.14 7.64 16.23
C SER A 14 0.60 6.45 15.38
N LYS A 15 1.19 5.42 16.00
CA LYS A 15 1.52 4.16 15.33
C LYS A 15 0.27 3.44 14.82
N LYS A 16 -0.79 3.40 15.64
CA LYS A 16 -2.09 2.81 15.25
C LYS A 16 -2.72 3.57 14.09
N VAL A 17 -2.75 4.90 14.13
CA VAL A 17 -3.28 5.74 13.04
C VAL A 17 -2.51 5.52 11.75
N HIS A 18 -1.17 5.49 11.81
CA HIS A 18 -0.34 5.25 10.63
C HIS A 18 -0.60 3.85 10.03
N ARG A 19 -0.74 2.82 10.86
CA ARG A 19 -1.07 1.45 10.41
C ARG A 19 -2.43 1.40 9.70
N THR A 20 -3.45 2.05 10.26
CA THR A 20 -4.76 2.17 9.61
C THR A 20 -4.66 2.90 8.27
N LEU A 21 -3.87 3.97 8.18
CA LEU A 21 -3.67 4.73 6.95
C LEU A 21 -2.95 3.90 5.87
N LEU A 22 -1.92 3.15 6.23
CA LEU A 22 -1.24 2.22 5.33
C LEU A 22 -2.19 1.18 4.76
N LYS A 23 -2.99 0.55 5.63
CA LYS A 23 -4.00 -0.43 5.21
C LYS A 23 -5.02 0.19 4.26
N GLN A 24 -5.47 1.40 4.54
CA GLN A 24 -6.38 2.13 3.63
C GLN A 24 -5.73 2.43 2.27
N HIS A 25 -4.44 2.80 2.23
CA HIS A 25 -3.73 3.02 0.98
C HIS A 25 -3.52 1.73 0.18
N TYR A 26 -3.22 0.63 0.87
CA TYR A 26 -3.13 -0.69 0.26
C TYR A 26 -4.47 -1.10 -0.36
N GLU A 27 -5.55 -0.98 0.41
CA GLU A 27 -6.88 -1.37 -0.05
C GLU A 27 -7.35 -0.59 -1.28
N ASN A 28 -7.05 0.71 -1.30
CA ASN A 28 -7.40 1.64 -2.37
C ASN A 28 -6.35 1.69 -3.50
N CYS A 29 -5.35 0.79 -3.51
CA CYS A 29 -4.34 0.76 -4.55
C CYS A 29 -4.97 0.30 -5.87
N THR A 30 -5.16 1.25 -6.79
CA THR A 30 -5.69 1.02 -8.14
C THR A 30 -4.73 1.60 -9.19
N ALA A 31 -4.70 0.99 -10.37
CA ALA A 31 -4.00 1.58 -11.51
C ALA A 31 -4.84 2.76 -12.03
N SER A 32 -4.23 3.94 -12.12
CA SER A 32 -4.83 5.07 -12.81
C SER A 32 -4.55 4.98 -14.32
N ASN A 33 -5.46 5.50 -15.16
CA ASN A 33 -5.32 5.45 -16.62
C ASN A 33 -4.02 6.08 -17.14
N SER A 34 -3.45 7.04 -16.40
CA SER A 34 -2.17 7.70 -16.71
C SER A 34 -0.91 7.00 -16.19
N LYS A 35 -1.04 5.93 -15.38
CA LYS A 35 0.12 5.21 -14.81
C LYS A 35 0.42 3.91 -15.56
N THR A 36 1.71 3.61 -15.67
CA THR A 36 2.17 2.32 -16.20
C THR A 36 1.92 1.20 -15.18
N LEU A 37 1.99 -0.04 -15.65
CA LEU A 37 1.92 -1.21 -14.78
C LEU A 37 3.08 -1.19 -13.77
N ASP A 38 4.31 -0.93 -14.24
CA ASP A 38 5.50 -0.87 -13.39
C ASP A 38 5.37 0.17 -12.28
N GLN A 39 4.84 1.36 -12.61
CA GLN A 39 4.60 2.41 -11.60
C GLN A 39 3.54 2.00 -10.57
N THR A 40 2.57 1.18 -10.96
CA THR A 40 1.54 0.67 -10.05
C THR A 40 2.12 -0.43 -9.17
N PHE A 41 2.94 -1.31 -9.74
CA PHE A 41 3.65 -2.36 -9.03
C PHE A 41 4.66 -1.80 -8.01
N ASP A 42 5.51 -0.86 -8.41
CA ASP A 42 6.46 -0.17 -7.51
C ASP A 42 5.76 0.47 -6.31
N ARG A 43 4.57 1.03 -6.54
CA ARG A 43 3.79 1.69 -5.49
C ARG A 43 3.15 0.68 -4.53
N LEU A 44 2.68 -0.46 -5.05
CA LEU A 44 2.19 -1.57 -4.25
C LEU A 44 3.32 -2.16 -3.39
N GLN A 45 4.49 -2.41 -4.00
CA GLN A 45 5.67 -2.94 -3.31
C GLN A 45 6.12 -2.02 -2.17
N LYS A 46 6.15 -0.70 -2.39
CA LYS A 46 6.47 0.27 -1.32
C LYS A 46 5.50 0.21 -0.15
N LEU A 47 4.20 0.03 -0.39
CA LEU A 47 3.20 -0.10 0.67
C LEU A 47 3.40 -1.39 1.47
N ILE A 48 3.70 -2.50 0.78
CA ILE A 48 4.00 -3.79 1.40
C ILE A 48 5.23 -3.69 2.31
N SER A 49 6.35 -3.17 1.80
CA SER A 49 7.56 -3.00 2.61
C SER A 49 7.33 -2.12 3.84
N GLN A 50 6.49 -1.09 3.74
CA GLN A 50 6.11 -0.27 4.90
C GLN A 50 5.28 -1.03 5.93
N MET A 51 4.39 -1.92 5.49
CA MET A 51 3.57 -2.76 6.37
C MET A 51 4.40 -3.85 7.06
N GLU A 52 5.34 -4.48 6.34
CA GLU A 52 6.29 -5.45 6.93
C GLU A 52 7.13 -4.82 8.04
N ILE A 53 7.62 -3.59 7.86
CA ILE A 53 8.34 -2.83 8.90
C ILE A 53 7.47 -2.61 10.15
N GLN A 54 6.14 -2.56 10.00
CA GLN A 54 5.19 -2.44 11.11
C GLN A 54 4.79 -3.80 11.72
N GLY A 55 5.36 -4.90 11.23
CA GLY A 55 5.04 -6.25 11.68
C GLY A 55 3.71 -6.78 11.15
N GLU A 56 3.19 -6.23 10.04
CA GLU A 56 2.12 -6.88 9.30
C GLU A 56 2.71 -7.96 8.40
N VAL A 57 2.03 -9.11 8.35
CA VAL A 57 2.34 -10.18 7.40
C VAL A 57 1.30 -10.11 6.28
N ILE A 58 1.77 -9.92 5.06
CA ILE A 58 0.92 -9.94 3.87
C ILE A 58 1.21 -11.21 3.12
N GLU A 59 0.19 -12.01 2.88
CA GLU A 59 0.32 -13.23 2.10
C GLU A 59 0.58 -12.90 0.64
N GLN A 60 1.44 -13.70 0.01
CA GLN A 60 1.76 -13.51 -1.41
C GLN A 60 0.53 -13.62 -2.32
N GLU A 61 -0.44 -14.44 -1.94
CA GLU A 61 -1.69 -14.57 -2.68
C GLU A 61 -2.53 -13.28 -2.64
N ASP A 62 -2.60 -12.61 -1.47
CA ASP A 62 -3.28 -11.32 -1.34
C ASP A 62 -2.61 -10.24 -2.19
N MET A 63 -1.27 -10.20 -2.22
CA MET A 63 -0.50 -9.30 -3.09
C MET A 63 -0.83 -9.52 -4.57
N ASN A 64 -0.85 -10.78 -5.01
CA ASN A 64 -1.18 -11.15 -6.39
C ASN A 64 -2.60 -10.72 -6.76
N LEU A 65 -3.57 -10.96 -5.88
CA LEU A 65 -4.96 -10.53 -6.09
C LEU A 65 -5.08 -9.02 -6.20
N LYS A 66 -4.34 -8.27 -5.37
CA LYS A 66 -4.33 -6.80 -5.42
C LYS A 66 -3.77 -6.27 -6.74
N LEU A 67 -2.68 -6.87 -7.22
CA LEU A 67 -2.08 -6.53 -8.51
C LEU A 67 -3.05 -6.82 -9.66
N LEU A 68 -3.65 -8.02 -9.69
CA LEU A 68 -4.63 -8.41 -10.72
C LEU A 68 -5.85 -7.49 -10.73
N ARG A 69 -6.37 -7.10 -9.56
CA ARG A 69 -7.49 -6.15 -9.47
C ARG A 69 -7.13 -4.75 -9.99
N SER A 70 -5.92 -4.28 -9.70
CA SER A 70 -5.42 -3.00 -10.22
C SER A 70 -5.27 -3.03 -11.75
N LEU A 71 -4.97 -4.19 -12.32
CA LEU A 71 -4.91 -4.40 -13.76
C LEU A 71 -6.32 -4.40 -14.37
N LEU A 72 -7.26 -5.18 -13.83
CA LEU A 72 -8.61 -5.32 -14.39
C LEU A 72 -9.30 -3.96 -14.69
N SER A 73 -9.11 -2.94 -13.85
CA SER A 73 -9.66 -1.59 -14.10
C SER A 73 -9.07 -0.94 -15.36
N LYS A 74 -7.79 -1.19 -15.65
CA LYS A 74 -7.11 -0.71 -16.85
C LYS A 74 -7.56 -1.49 -18.09
N TRP A 75 -7.69 -2.81 -18.00
CA TRP A 75 -8.16 -3.66 -19.11
C TRP A 75 -9.63 -3.43 -19.48
N MET A 76 -10.51 -3.15 -18.50
CA MET A 76 -11.89 -2.73 -18.78
C MET A 76 -11.97 -1.48 -19.67
N THR A 77 -11.02 -0.55 -19.52
CA THR A 77 -10.98 0.67 -20.34
C THR A 77 -10.69 0.34 -21.80
N TYR A 78 -9.85 -0.68 -22.07
CA TYR A 78 -9.55 -1.12 -23.43
C TYR A 78 -10.63 -2.05 -24.02
N ALA A 79 -11.38 -2.76 -23.19
CA ALA A 79 -12.44 -3.68 -23.64
C ALA A 79 -13.75 -2.97 -24.01
N LEU A 80 -13.93 -1.71 -23.60
CA LEU A 80 -15.13 -0.90 -23.86
C LEU A 80 -14.96 0.10 -25.03
N ILE A 81 -13.80 0.08 -25.71
CA ILE A 81 -13.48 0.88 -26.91
C ILE A 81 -13.54 -0.06 -28.13
#